data_AF-A0AAV0WFB8-F1
#
_entry.id   AF-A0AAV0WFB8-F1
#
_cell.length_a   1.000
_cell.length_b   1.000
_cell.length_c   1.000
_cell.angle_alpha   90.00
_cell.angle_beta   90.00
_cell.angle_gamma   90.00
#
_symmetry.space_group_name_H-M   'P 1'
#
loop_
_entity.id
_entity.type
_entity.pdbx_description
1 polymer ?
#
loop_
_entity_poly.entity_id
_entity_poly.type
_entity_poly.pdbx_seq_one_letter_code
_entity_poly.pdbx_strand_id
1 'polypeptide(L)'
;MNNHEKVQLLLIYGKCNRNAREATMMYSRQYPDRYHPHYTYVQKLEKSLKENGSFNRTNAVQQQPRVNRNLNEDIENQVLAYVHLNPRSSVRHVGREVGVSKTLVHKILKKYKLHPYKPDFVQNLRITDPEKRLHFISWFTVTSEDDPLLLNNILWTDESKFTNNGVLNKENNRYWSNDNLHWAVPTNFQTCWVQTYGLV
;
A
#
# COMPACT_ATOMS: atom_id res chain seq x y z
N MET A 1 22.74 21.20 -15.21
CA MET A 1 23.99 21.33 -15.98
C MET A 1 24.47 19.93 -16.39
N ASN A 2 24.52 19.64 -17.69
CA ASN A 2 24.90 18.34 -18.25
C ASN A 2 26.43 18.12 -18.20
N ASN A 3 26.91 16.89 -18.34
CA ASN A 3 28.34 16.55 -18.33
C ASN A 3 29.14 17.34 -19.39
N HIS A 4 28.58 17.55 -20.58
CA HIS A 4 29.22 18.35 -21.63
C HIS A 4 29.45 19.81 -21.19
N GLU A 5 28.45 20.43 -20.57
CA GLU A 5 28.56 21.79 -20.04
C GLU A 5 29.58 21.88 -18.90
N LYS A 6 29.68 20.84 -18.05
CA LYS A 6 30.67 20.77 -16.95
C LYS A 6 32.10 20.70 -17.48
N VAL A 7 32.33 19.94 -18.55
CA VAL A 7 33.63 19.90 -19.24
C VAL A 7 33.99 21.26 -19.79
N GLN A 8 33.07 21.93 -20.50
CA GLN A 8 33.32 23.27 -21.05
C GLN A 8 33.66 24.29 -19.96
N LEU A 9 32.94 24.27 -18.84
CA LEU A 9 33.24 25.14 -17.70
C LEU A 9 34.64 24.88 -17.12
N LEU A 10 35.07 23.62 -17.02
CA LEU A 10 36.41 23.28 -16.57
C LEU A 10 37.52 23.67 -17.56
N LEU A 11 37.25 23.59 -18.87
CA LEU A 11 38.19 24.05 -19.89
C LEU A 11 38.41 25.56 -19.80
N ILE A 12 37.32 26.33 -19.61
CA ILE A 12 37.41 27.78 -19.37
C ILE A 12 38.15 28.06 -18.07
N TYR A 13 37.87 27.29 -17.01
CA TYR A 13 38.59 27.40 -15.74
C TYR A 13 40.10 27.17 -15.88
N GLY A 14 40.51 26.21 -16.71
CA GLY A 14 41.91 26.00 -17.08
C GLY A 14 42.51 27.20 -17.81
N LYS A 15 41.78 27.79 -18.77
CA LYS A 15 42.21 28.99 -19.51
C LYS A 15 42.34 30.23 -18.63
N CYS A 16 41.50 30.37 -17.60
CA CYS A 16 41.56 31.46 -16.62
C CYS A 16 42.63 31.23 -15.54
N ASN A 17 43.69 30.45 -15.80
CA ASN A 17 44.73 30.12 -14.82
C ASN A 17 44.17 29.65 -13.46
N ARG A 18 43.08 28.86 -13.49
CA ARG A 18 42.38 28.37 -12.29
C ARG A 18 41.76 29.46 -11.41
N ASN A 19 41.43 30.62 -11.97
CA ASN A 19 40.60 31.63 -11.33
C ASN A 19 39.11 31.33 -11.52
N ALA A 20 38.42 30.93 -10.45
CA ALA A 20 37.04 30.44 -10.54
C ALA A 20 36.03 31.54 -10.86
N ARG A 21 36.27 32.76 -10.36
CA ARG A 21 35.37 33.90 -10.59
C ARG A 21 35.42 34.35 -12.05
N GLU A 22 36.63 34.48 -12.56
CA GLU A 22 36.89 34.83 -13.94
C GLU A 22 36.34 33.76 -14.89
N ALA A 23 36.51 32.48 -14.55
CA ALA A 23 35.97 31.37 -15.33
C ALA A 23 34.45 31.39 -15.43
N THR A 24 33.75 31.65 -14.31
CA THR A 24 32.28 31.78 -14.34
C THR A 24 31.81 32.99 -15.15
N MET A 25 32.55 34.10 -15.09
CA MET A 25 32.24 35.30 -15.86
C MET A 25 32.49 35.11 -17.36
N MET A 26 33.58 34.43 -17.72
CA MET A 26 33.87 34.05 -19.11
C MET A 26 32.84 33.04 -19.64
N TYR A 27 32.44 32.08 -18.81
CA TYR A 27 31.41 31.10 -19.17
C TYR A 27 30.05 31.76 -19.42
N SER A 28 29.64 32.72 -18.57
CA SER A 28 28.36 33.44 -18.76
C SER A 28 28.36 34.33 -20.01
N ARG A 29 29.52 34.93 -20.35
CA ARG A 29 29.69 35.70 -21.59
C ARG A 29 29.64 34.82 -22.84
N GLN A 30 30.25 33.63 -22.78
CA GLN A 30 30.31 32.72 -23.93
C GLN A 30 28.99 31.96 -24.15
N TYR A 31 28.23 31.70 -23.09
CA TYR A 31 26.98 30.94 -23.15
C TYR A 31 25.87 31.67 -22.35
N PRO A 32 25.27 32.74 -22.91
CA PRO A 32 24.27 33.55 -22.21
C PRO A 32 22.97 32.76 -21.91
N ASP A 33 22.57 31.84 -22.79
CA ASP A 33 21.31 31.08 -22.66
C ASP A 33 21.37 29.88 -21.70
N ARG A 34 22.54 29.63 -21.08
CA ARG A 34 22.75 28.46 -20.21
C ARG A 34 22.68 28.81 -18.75
N TYR A 35 22.57 27.78 -17.91
CA TYR A 35 22.69 27.94 -16.47
C TYR A 35 24.09 28.43 -16.07
N HIS A 36 24.17 29.52 -15.30
CA HIS A 36 25.42 30.08 -14.80
C HIS A 36 25.67 29.66 -13.34
N PRO A 37 26.61 28.74 -13.11
CA PRO A 37 26.91 28.30 -11.75
C PRO A 37 27.73 29.34 -11.00
N HIS A 38 27.58 29.37 -9.67
CA HIS A 38 28.42 30.17 -8.78
C HIS A 38 29.89 29.68 -8.80
N TYR A 39 30.87 30.56 -8.60
CA TYR A 39 32.31 30.22 -8.73
C TYR A 39 32.77 29.04 -7.84
N THR A 40 32.14 28.87 -6.67
CA THR A 40 32.43 27.73 -5.77
C THR A 40 32.04 26.37 -6.38
N TYR A 41 31.12 26.35 -7.35
CA TYR A 41 30.75 25.14 -8.08
C TYR A 41 31.90 24.59 -8.92
N VAL A 42 32.70 25.48 -9.55
CA VAL A 42 33.86 25.10 -10.37
C VAL A 42 34.89 24.36 -9.52
N GLN A 43 35.18 24.87 -8.32
CA GLN A 43 36.09 24.24 -7.37
C GLN A 43 35.57 22.88 -6.89
N LYS A 44 34.25 22.76 -6.64
CA LYS A 44 33.62 21.48 -6.28
C LYS A 44 33.71 20.46 -7.41
N LEU A 45 33.57 20.90 -8.67
CA LEU A 45 33.73 20.03 -9.84
C LEU A 45 35.16 19.49 -9.96
N GLU A 46 36.16 20.36 -9.86
CA GLU A 46 37.57 19.95 -9.91
C GLU A 46 37.89 18.97 -8.77
N LYS A 47 37.44 19.28 -7.54
CA LYS A 47 37.61 18.42 -6.38
C LYS A 47 36.95 17.05 -6.58
N SER A 48 35.72 17.01 -7.09
CA SER A 48 35.00 15.75 -7.36
C SER A 48 35.72 14.89 -8.40
N LEU A 49 36.32 15.49 -9.43
CA LEU A 49 37.10 14.75 -10.42
C LEU A 49 38.40 14.20 -9.83
N LYS A 50 39.10 14.99 -9.00
CA LYS A 50 40.33 14.56 -8.33
C LYS A 50 40.09 13.43 -7.33
N GLU A 51 38.99 13.51 -6.57
CA GLU A 51 38.68 12.55 -5.50
C GLU A 51 37.93 11.30 -6.00
N ASN A 52 36.93 11.48 -6.88
CA ASN A 52 35.99 10.41 -7.26
C ASN A 52 36.09 10.01 -8.74
N GLY A 53 36.97 10.64 -9.53
CA GLY A 53 37.11 10.38 -10.97
C GLY A 53 35.86 10.69 -11.81
N SER A 54 34.83 11.36 -11.24
CA SER A 54 33.56 11.58 -11.93
C SER A 54 32.88 12.91 -11.54
N PHE A 55 32.09 13.44 -12.48
CA PHE A 55 31.33 14.70 -12.36
C PHE A 55 30.11 14.64 -11.45
N ASN A 56 29.73 13.44 -11.06
CA ASN A 56 28.68 13.19 -10.12
C ASN A 56 29.38 12.69 -8.86
N ARG A 57 28.97 13.18 -7.69
CA ARG A 57 28.97 12.25 -6.56
C ARG A 57 28.06 11.14 -7.03
N THR A 58 28.62 10.00 -7.44
CA THR A 58 27.80 8.81 -7.56
C THR A 58 27.08 8.77 -6.23
N ASN A 59 25.75 8.83 -6.27
CA ASN A 59 24.92 8.38 -5.16
C ASN A 59 25.12 6.85 -5.03
N ALA A 60 26.37 6.37 -5.00
CA ALA A 60 26.77 5.02 -4.66
C ALA A 60 26.37 4.72 -3.21
N VAL A 61 26.09 5.75 -2.40
CA VAL A 61 25.43 5.61 -1.10
C VAL A 61 23.94 5.22 -1.23
N GLN A 62 23.26 5.53 -2.34
CA GLN A 62 21.89 5.06 -2.61
C GLN A 62 21.83 3.78 -3.46
N GLN A 63 22.94 3.42 -4.12
CA GLN A 63 23.09 2.16 -4.86
C GLN A 63 24.08 1.22 -4.20
N GLN A 64 24.16 1.20 -2.86
CA GLN A 64 24.52 -0.08 -2.25
C GLN A 64 23.47 -1.06 -2.78
N PRO A 65 23.88 -2.17 -3.44
CA PRO A 65 22.98 -3.30 -3.52
C PRO A 65 22.61 -3.52 -2.07
N ARG A 66 21.33 -3.35 -1.71
CA ARG A 66 20.85 -3.85 -0.42
C ARG A 66 21.35 -5.27 -0.45
N VAL A 67 22.36 -5.56 0.36
CA VAL A 67 22.93 -6.90 0.45
C VAL A 67 21.70 -7.76 0.53
N ASN A 68 21.47 -8.58 -0.51
CA ASN A 68 20.61 -9.72 -0.42
C ASN A 68 21.31 -10.56 0.64
N ARG A 69 21.17 -10.16 1.91
CA ARG A 69 21.18 -11.10 3.01
C ARG A 69 20.05 -11.98 2.56
N ASN A 70 20.43 -13.14 2.03
CA ASN A 70 19.56 -14.29 1.95
C ASN A 70 18.79 -14.24 3.26
N LEU A 71 17.55 -13.77 3.17
CA LEU A 71 16.66 -13.80 4.32
C LEU A 71 16.68 -15.27 4.69
N ASN A 72 17.04 -15.54 5.95
CA ASN A 72 17.27 -16.92 6.37
C ASN A 72 16.07 -17.75 5.90
N GLU A 73 16.31 -18.75 5.04
CA GLU A 73 15.21 -19.47 4.37
C GLU A 73 14.25 -20.04 5.42
N ASP A 74 14.78 -20.41 6.57
CA ASP A 74 14.03 -20.80 7.77
C ASP A 74 13.02 -19.74 8.23
N ILE A 75 13.42 -18.46 8.27
CA ILE A 75 12.53 -17.35 8.64
C ILE A 75 11.45 -17.16 7.58
N GLU A 76 11.82 -17.24 6.29
CA GLU A 76 10.83 -17.15 5.21
C GLU A 76 9.80 -18.27 5.32
N ASN A 77 10.26 -19.50 5.50
CA ASN A 77 9.42 -20.68 5.66
C ASN A 77 8.52 -20.59 6.91
N GLN A 78 9.03 -20.09 8.03
CA GLN A 78 8.23 -19.85 9.24
C GLN A 78 7.12 -18.83 9.01
N VAL A 79 7.43 -17.70 8.36
CA VAL A 79 6.43 -16.68 8.02
C VAL A 79 5.37 -17.25 7.09
N LEU A 80 5.77 -18.00 6.05
CA LEU A 80 4.84 -18.59 5.10
C LEU A 80 3.95 -19.66 5.74
N ALA A 81 4.53 -20.56 6.55
CA ALA A 81 3.78 -21.56 7.29
C ALA A 81 2.77 -20.93 8.25
N TYR A 82 3.18 -19.88 8.98
CA TYR A 82 2.28 -19.19 9.90
C TYR A 82 1.10 -18.53 9.16
N VAL A 83 1.37 -17.86 8.04
CA VAL A 83 0.34 -17.21 7.22
C VAL A 83 -0.58 -18.25 6.58
N HIS A 84 -0.05 -19.40 6.17
CA HIS A 84 -0.86 -20.49 5.62
C HIS A 84 -1.81 -21.08 6.66
N LEU A 85 -1.35 -21.29 7.90
CA LEU A 85 -2.18 -21.78 9.01
C LEU A 85 -3.17 -20.72 9.50
N ASN A 86 -2.78 -19.44 9.49
CA ASN A 86 -3.59 -18.34 9.98
C ASN A 86 -3.71 -17.20 8.95
N PRO A 87 -4.47 -17.39 7.85
CA PRO A 87 -4.51 -16.44 6.72
C PRO A 87 -4.94 -15.02 7.12
N ARG A 88 -5.74 -14.90 8.19
CA ARG A 88 -6.30 -13.64 8.69
C ARG A 88 -5.36 -12.85 9.60
N SER A 89 -4.19 -13.39 9.90
CA SER A 89 -3.24 -12.74 10.79
C SER A 89 -2.73 -11.44 10.18
N SER A 90 -2.77 -10.36 10.95
CA SER A 90 -2.16 -9.11 10.50
C SER A 90 -0.65 -9.28 10.36
N VAL A 91 -0.06 -8.58 9.39
CA VAL A 91 1.40 -8.62 9.17
C VAL A 91 2.20 -8.23 10.43
N ARG A 92 1.63 -7.35 11.27
CA ARG A 92 2.23 -6.97 12.55
C ARG A 92 2.18 -8.12 13.56
N HIS A 93 1.06 -8.86 13.60
CA HIS A 93 0.92 -10.02 14.47
C HIS A 93 1.88 -11.13 14.05
N VAL A 94 1.92 -11.49 12.76
CA VAL A 94 2.89 -12.47 12.23
C VAL A 94 4.33 -12.08 12.57
N GLY A 95 4.68 -10.80 12.44
CA GLY A 95 6.01 -10.32 12.83
C GLY A 95 6.32 -10.48 14.32
N ARG A 96 5.33 -10.30 15.21
CA ARG A 96 5.52 -10.52 16.65
C ARG A 96 5.70 -12.01 16.98
N GLU A 97 4.88 -12.87 16.38
CA GLU A 97 4.92 -14.32 16.62
C GLU A 97 6.22 -14.96 16.11
N VAL A 98 6.69 -14.55 14.94
CA VAL A 98 7.94 -15.06 14.34
C VAL A 98 9.18 -14.29 14.84
N GLY A 99 9.00 -13.19 15.58
CA GLY A 99 10.12 -12.37 16.09
C GLY A 99 10.82 -11.52 15.02
N VAL A 100 10.12 -11.13 13.96
CA VAL A 100 10.66 -10.35 12.83
C VAL A 100 9.92 -9.03 12.62
N SER A 101 10.61 -8.07 12.02
CA SER A 101 10.00 -6.77 11.71
C SER A 101 8.82 -6.92 10.72
N LYS A 102 7.76 -6.11 10.90
CA LYS A 102 6.60 -6.08 9.98
C LYS A 102 7.01 -5.83 8.52
N THR A 103 8.08 -5.05 8.30
CA THR A 103 8.58 -4.70 6.97
C THR A 103 9.24 -5.91 6.31
N LEU A 104 9.86 -6.79 7.08
CA LEU A 104 10.41 -8.04 6.59
C LEU A 104 9.31 -9.00 6.15
N VAL A 105 8.29 -9.20 6.99
CA VAL A 105 7.12 -10.02 6.65
C VAL A 105 6.48 -9.51 5.35
N HIS A 106 6.25 -8.20 5.21
CA HIS A 106 5.73 -7.63 3.97
C HIS A 106 6.61 -7.90 2.74
N LYS A 107 7.94 -7.91 2.88
CA LYS A 107 8.85 -8.23 1.77
C LYS A 107 8.76 -9.71 1.39
N ILE A 108 8.68 -10.61 2.38
CA ILE A 108 8.54 -12.05 2.17
C ILE A 108 7.22 -12.33 1.43
N LEU A 109 6.10 -11.80 1.92
CA LEU A 109 4.80 -11.98 1.27
C LEU A 109 4.82 -11.50 -0.19
N LYS A 110 5.45 -10.35 -0.46
CA LYS A 110 5.63 -9.85 -1.85
C LYS A 110 6.55 -10.73 -2.70
N LYS A 111 7.64 -11.26 -2.14
CA LYS A 111 8.57 -12.17 -2.83
C LYS A 111 7.84 -13.41 -3.34
N TYR A 112 6.93 -13.95 -2.52
CA TYR A 112 6.13 -15.14 -2.84
C TYR A 112 4.79 -14.83 -3.54
N LYS A 113 4.58 -13.58 -4.00
CA LYS A 113 3.38 -13.14 -4.73
C LYS A 113 2.06 -13.34 -3.95
N LEU A 114 2.12 -13.30 -2.62
CA LEU A 114 0.91 -13.29 -1.79
C LEU A 114 0.28 -11.90 -1.80
N HIS A 115 -1.02 -11.86 -2.11
CA HIS A 115 -1.81 -10.65 -2.21
C HIS A 115 -2.77 -10.53 -1.02
N PRO A 116 -2.97 -9.29 -0.49
CA PRO A 116 -3.95 -9.07 0.55
C PRO A 116 -5.35 -8.92 -0.05
N TYR A 117 -6.23 -9.86 0.27
CA TYR A 117 -7.64 -9.83 -0.12
C TYR A 117 -8.53 -9.40 1.04
N LYS A 118 -9.66 -8.79 0.70
CA LYS A 118 -10.73 -8.43 1.66
C LYS A 118 -11.80 -9.52 1.61
N PRO A 119 -12.24 -10.05 2.76
CA PRO A 119 -13.38 -10.95 2.80
C PRO A 119 -14.66 -10.16 2.56
N ASP A 120 -15.62 -10.83 1.93
CA ASP A 120 -16.98 -10.32 1.77
C ASP A 120 -17.75 -10.56 3.06
N PHE A 121 -18.41 -9.52 3.57
CA PHE A 121 -19.27 -9.65 4.74
C PHE A 121 -20.68 -9.94 4.27
N VAL A 122 -21.14 -11.15 4.52
CA VAL A 122 -22.49 -11.60 4.18
C VAL A 122 -23.36 -11.59 5.42
N GLN A 123 -24.67 -11.45 5.22
CA GLN A 123 -25.62 -11.64 6.31
C GLN A 123 -25.52 -13.08 6.80
N ASN A 124 -25.39 -13.28 8.12
CA ASN A 124 -25.49 -14.62 8.68
C ASN A 124 -26.93 -15.10 8.51
N LEU A 125 -27.12 -16.21 7.79
CA LEU A 125 -28.42 -16.83 7.58
C LEU A 125 -28.62 -17.91 8.64
N ARG A 126 -29.79 -17.91 9.28
CA ARG A 126 -30.24 -19.02 10.12
C ARG A 126 -30.60 -20.20 9.22
N ILE A 127 -30.54 -21.41 9.77
CA ILE A 127 -30.86 -22.66 9.06
C ILE A 127 -32.27 -22.60 8.43
N THR A 128 -33.21 -21.89 9.04
CA THR A 128 -34.59 -21.74 8.55
C THR A 128 -34.77 -20.65 7.49
N ASP A 129 -33.81 -19.76 7.31
CA ASP A 129 -33.96 -18.59 6.45
C ASP A 129 -34.04 -18.94 4.95
N PRO A 130 -33.31 -19.94 4.42
CA PRO A 130 -33.46 -20.33 3.01
C PRO A 130 -34.89 -20.67 2.62
N GLU A 131 -35.59 -21.47 3.43
CA GLU A 131 -36.98 -21.86 3.17
C GLU A 131 -37.93 -20.65 3.23
N LYS A 132 -37.80 -19.79 4.25
CA LYS A 132 -38.61 -18.58 4.37
C LYS A 132 -38.39 -17.62 3.20
N ARG A 133 -37.15 -17.48 2.74
CA ARG A 133 -36.80 -16.65 1.59
C ARG A 133 -37.38 -17.21 0.29
N LEU A 134 -37.30 -18.52 0.08
CA LEU A 134 -37.94 -19.15 -1.08
C LEU A 134 -39.45 -18.95 -1.07
N HIS A 135 -40.10 -19.16 0.07
CA HIS A 135 -41.53 -18.94 0.20
C HIS A 135 -41.92 -17.48 -0.07
N PHE A 136 -41.16 -16.53 0.46
CA PHE A 136 -41.36 -15.10 0.18
C PHE A 136 -41.20 -14.79 -1.31
N ILE A 137 -40.14 -15.31 -1.97
CA ILE A 137 -39.92 -15.10 -3.40
C ILE A 137 -41.10 -15.66 -4.20
N SER A 138 -41.52 -16.90 -3.93
CA SER A 138 -42.65 -17.51 -4.62
C SER A 138 -43.95 -16.72 -4.45
N TRP A 139 -44.25 -16.29 -3.22
CA TRP A 139 -45.41 -15.43 -2.96
C TRP A 139 -45.31 -14.08 -3.69
N PHE A 140 -44.15 -13.44 -3.63
CA PHE A 140 -43.93 -12.13 -4.23
C PHE A 140 -44.04 -12.18 -5.76
N THR A 141 -43.52 -13.23 -6.40
CA THR A 141 -43.62 -13.42 -7.85
C THR A 141 -45.08 -13.54 -8.29
N VAL A 142 -45.87 -14.42 -7.66
CA VAL A 142 -47.30 -14.59 -7.99
C VAL A 142 -48.06 -13.28 -7.76
N THR A 143 -47.85 -12.65 -6.60
CA THR A 143 -48.56 -11.41 -6.25
C THR A 143 -48.20 -10.25 -7.18
N SER A 144 -46.96 -10.21 -7.67
CA SER A 144 -46.50 -9.20 -8.64
C SER A 144 -47.04 -9.41 -10.04
N GLU A 145 -47.38 -10.64 -10.41
CA GLU A 145 -48.04 -10.94 -11.69
C GLU A 145 -49.52 -10.56 -11.64
N ASP A 146 -50.18 -10.78 -10.50
CA ASP A 146 -51.58 -10.44 -10.28
C ASP A 146 -51.82 -8.92 -10.11
N ASP A 147 -50.90 -8.20 -9.47
CA ASP A 147 -50.95 -6.74 -9.31
C ASP A 147 -49.67 -6.06 -9.86
N PRO A 148 -49.70 -5.55 -11.09
CA PRO A 148 -48.57 -4.83 -11.70
C PRO A 148 -48.19 -3.53 -10.96
N LEU A 149 -49.05 -2.97 -10.10
CA LEU A 149 -48.79 -1.75 -9.34
C LEU A 149 -48.24 -2.03 -7.93
N LEU A 150 -48.10 -3.30 -7.54
CA LEU A 150 -47.64 -3.72 -6.21
C LEU A 150 -46.38 -2.97 -5.76
N LEU A 151 -45.38 -2.87 -6.63
CA LEU A 151 -44.12 -2.20 -6.32
C LEU A 151 -44.28 -0.71 -6.02
N ASN A 152 -45.26 -0.04 -6.64
CA ASN A 152 -45.53 1.39 -6.41
C ASN A 152 -46.20 1.63 -5.06
N ASN A 153 -46.81 0.59 -4.48
CA ASN A 153 -47.51 0.66 -3.19
C ASN A 153 -46.63 0.21 -2.02
N ILE A 154 -45.41 -0.28 -2.26
CA ILE A 154 -44.47 -0.69 -1.22
C ILE A 154 -43.58 0.48 -0.82
N LEU A 155 -43.66 0.88 0.44
CA LEU A 155 -42.70 1.78 1.05
C LEU A 155 -41.62 0.98 1.78
N TRP A 156 -40.41 1.00 1.24
CA TRP A 156 -39.25 0.37 1.87
C TRP A 156 -38.71 1.27 2.98
N THR A 157 -38.54 0.70 4.17
CA THR A 157 -37.87 1.36 5.29
C THR A 157 -36.74 0.45 5.77
N ASP A 158 -35.60 1.05 6.12
CA ASP A 158 -34.48 0.34 6.74
C ASP A 158 -34.17 0.99 8.09
N GLU A 159 -33.85 0.17 9.08
CA GLU A 159 -33.45 0.62 10.42
C GLU A 159 -31.94 0.46 10.56
N SER A 160 -31.21 1.57 10.45
CA SER A 160 -29.76 1.57 10.69
C SER A 160 -29.47 1.61 12.19
N LYS A 161 -28.89 0.53 12.74
CA LYS A 161 -28.44 0.48 14.14
C LYS A 161 -26.95 0.76 14.25
N PHE A 162 -26.59 1.82 14.98
CA PHE A 162 -25.22 2.10 15.40
C PHE A 162 -24.92 1.32 16.67
N THR A 163 -24.11 0.26 16.58
CA THR A 163 -23.71 -0.54 17.74
C THR A 163 -22.38 -0.06 18.30
N ASN A 164 -22.21 -0.10 19.63
CA ASN A 164 -20.95 0.21 20.31
C ASN A 164 -19.92 -0.93 20.23
N ASN A 165 -20.31 -2.11 19.72
CA ASN A 165 -19.43 -3.28 19.60
C ASN A 165 -18.42 -3.22 18.44
N GLY A 166 -18.18 -2.02 17.90
CA GLY A 166 -17.26 -1.79 16.80
C GLY A 166 -17.79 -2.37 15.50
N VAL A 167 -18.04 -1.50 14.51
CA VAL A 167 -18.17 -1.94 13.13
C VAL A 167 -16.89 -2.71 12.78
N LEU A 168 -17.02 -3.97 12.36
CA LEU A 168 -15.88 -4.77 11.88
C LEU A 168 -15.15 -3.95 10.82
N ASN A 169 -13.96 -3.47 11.15
CA ASN A 169 -13.19 -2.66 10.23
C ASN A 169 -12.73 -3.56 9.06
N LYS A 170 -13.40 -3.43 7.91
CA LYS A 170 -13.09 -4.17 6.67
C LYS A 170 -11.62 -4.03 6.27
N GLU A 171 -10.97 -2.95 6.67
CA GLU A 171 -9.56 -2.70 6.36
C GLU A 171 -8.60 -3.55 7.20
N ASN A 172 -9.01 -3.94 8.41
CA ASN A 172 -8.22 -4.75 9.34
C ASN A 172 -8.42 -6.26 9.13
N ASN A 173 -9.52 -6.67 8.48
CA ASN A 173 -9.75 -8.06 8.10
C ASN A 173 -9.23 -8.27 6.67
N ARG A 174 -7.93 -8.50 6.53
CA ARG A 174 -7.33 -8.92 5.26
C ARG A 174 -6.77 -10.32 5.42
N TYR A 175 -6.81 -11.11 4.36
CA TYR A 175 -6.11 -12.38 4.31
C TYR A 175 -5.10 -12.40 3.16
N TRP A 176 -4.02 -13.16 3.31
CA TRP A 176 -2.94 -13.23 2.33
C TRP A 176 -3.00 -14.57 1.59
N SER A 177 -3.13 -14.53 0.27
CA SER A 177 -3.23 -15.71 -0.59
C SER A 177 -2.67 -15.42 -1.98
N ASN A 178 -2.33 -16.46 -2.74
CA ASN A 178 -1.98 -16.31 -4.16
C ASN A 178 -3.22 -16.07 -5.02
N ASP A 179 -4.32 -16.72 -4.65
CA ASP A 179 -5.60 -16.62 -5.35
C ASP A 179 -6.69 -16.06 -4.42
N ASN A 180 -7.68 -15.39 -5.02
CA ASN A 180 -8.83 -14.90 -4.30
C ASN A 180 -9.79 -16.06 -3.98
N LEU A 181 -9.85 -16.46 -2.72
CA LEU A 181 -10.75 -17.51 -2.23
C LEU A 181 -12.22 -17.04 -2.10
N HIS A 182 -12.53 -15.78 -2.44
CA HIS A 182 -13.87 -15.18 -2.26
C HIS A 182 -14.45 -15.47 -0.87
N TRP A 183 -13.60 -15.29 0.14
CA TRP A 183 -13.94 -15.66 1.50
C TRP A 183 -15.12 -14.83 2.01
N ALA A 184 -16.23 -15.49 2.31
CA ALA A 184 -17.39 -14.88 2.94
C ALA A 184 -17.31 -15.03 4.48
N VAL A 185 -17.53 -13.93 5.21
CA VAL A 185 -17.62 -13.93 6.67
C VAL A 185 -19.06 -13.58 7.04
N PRO A 186 -19.75 -14.46 7.79
CA PRO A 186 -21.07 -14.14 8.31
C PRO A 186 -20.95 -12.99 9.32
N THR A 187 -21.73 -11.95 9.10
CA THR A 187 -21.86 -10.84 10.04
C THR A 187 -22.81 -11.26 11.15
N ASN A 188 -22.47 -10.99 12.41
CA ASN A 188 -23.31 -11.36 13.56
C ASN A 188 -24.78 -10.99 13.35
N PHE A 189 -25.69 -11.83 13.86
CA PHE A 189 -27.11 -11.52 13.85
C PHE A 189 -27.36 -10.20 14.56
N GLN A 190 -28.21 -9.38 13.96
CA GLN A 190 -28.83 -8.26 14.66
C GLN A 190 -29.69 -8.84 15.80
N THR A 191 -29.14 -8.86 17.00
CA THR A 191 -29.87 -9.21 18.22
C THR A 191 -30.40 -7.93 18.82
N CYS A 192 -31.73 -7.79 18.86
CA CYS A 192 -32.37 -6.71 19.59
C CYS A 192 -32.20 -7.03 21.08
N TRP A 193 -31.41 -6.24 21.81
CA TRP A 193 -31.41 -6.29 23.27
C TRP A 193 -32.71 -5.65 23.74
N VAL A 194 -33.76 -6.45 23.93
CA VAL A 194 -34.94 -5.99 24.67
C VAL A 194 -34.52 -5.95 26.12
N GLN A 195 -34.19 -4.76 26.63
CA GLN A 195 -33.97 -4.56 28.05
C GLN A 195 -35.35 -4.50 28.71
N THR A 196 -35.89 -5.66 29.10
CA THR A 196 -37.08 -5.70 29.96
C THR A 196 -36.66 -5.21 31.34
N TYR A 197 -36.85 -3.92 31.61
CA TYR A 197 -36.88 -3.44 32.98
C TYR A 197 -38.17 -3.98 33.61
N GLY A 198 -38.05 -5.07 34.36
CA GLY A 198 -39.10 -5.50 35.27
C GLY A 198 -39.26 -4.42 36.34
N LEU A 199 -40.45 -3.83 36.42
CA LEU A 199 -40.85 -3.02 37.55
C LEU A 199 -40.95 -3.95 38.77
N VAL A 200 -40.12 -3.69 39.78
CA VAL A 200 -40.36 -4.10 41.17
C VAL A 200 -41.07 -2.94 41.85
#